data_AF-A0A6M1TGG8-F1
#
_entry.id   AF-A0A6M1TGG8-F1
#
_cell.length_a   1.000
_cell.length_b   1.000
_cell.length_c   1.000
_cell.angle_alpha   90.00
_cell.angle_beta   90.00
_cell.angle_gamma   90.00
#
_symmetry.space_group_name_H-M   'P 1'
#
loop_
_entity.id
_entity.type
_entity.pdbx_description
1 polymer ?
#
loop_
_entity_poly.entity_id
_entity_poly.type
_entity_poly.pdbx_seq_one_letter_code
_entity_poly.pdbx_strand_id
1 'polypeptide(L)'
;MIELGATAIFWFIAMGLGVGSLFGAIIGREGVSVQANIVWAVFASVVCGSIGIVFGMGDGLLFAFVGTLGMLFLANVFHLHHEEDIYGDIDRDLHIKKEKTDP
;
A
#
# COMPACT_ATOMS: atom_id res chain seq x y z
N MET A 1 21.33 -14.76 9.30
CA MET A 1 20.47 -14.39 8.14
C MET A 1 19.14 -15.07 8.33
N ILE A 2 18.02 -14.40 8.06
CA ILE A 2 16.72 -15.07 8.02
C ILE A 2 16.73 -16.01 6.81
N GLU A 3 16.50 -17.29 7.04
CA GLU A 3 16.31 -18.26 5.96
C GLU A 3 14.86 -18.26 5.51
N LEU A 4 14.63 -18.52 4.22
CA LEU A 4 13.29 -18.64 3.67
C LEU A 4 12.64 -19.94 4.19
N GLY A 5 11.94 -19.82 5.31
CA GLY A 5 11.20 -20.90 5.95
C GLY A 5 9.84 -20.45 6.44
N ALA A 6 9.09 -21.37 7.06
CA ALA A 6 7.73 -21.10 7.54
C ALA A 6 7.65 -19.88 8.48
N THR A 7 8.67 -19.69 9.33
CA THR A 7 8.77 -18.53 10.23
C THR A 7 8.88 -17.21 9.46
N ALA A 8 9.69 -17.15 8.39
CA ALA A 8 9.82 -15.94 7.58
C ALA A 8 8.51 -15.61 6.86
N ILE A 9 7.87 -16.62 6.26
CA ILE A 9 6.56 -16.46 5.60
C ILE A 9 5.49 -15.98 6.58
N PHE A 10 5.45 -16.54 7.79
CA PHE A 10 4.54 -16.08 8.84
C PHE A 10 4.73 -14.58 9.12
N TRP A 11 5.97 -14.13 9.29
CA TRP A 11 6.26 -12.71 9.54
C TRP A 11 5.90 -11.82 8.36
N PHE A 12 6.11 -12.27 7.12
CA PHE A 12 5.69 -11.52 5.95
C PHE A 12 4.16 -11.39 5.87
N ILE A 13 3.42 -12.45 6.16
CA ILE A 13 1.96 -12.41 6.22
C ILE A 13 1.52 -11.46 7.34
N ALA A 14 2.08 -11.58 8.54
CA ALA A 14 1.74 -10.72 9.67
C ALA A 14 2.01 -9.23 9.35
N MET A 15 3.14 -8.94 8.70
CA MET A 15 3.48 -7.60 8.24
C MET A 15 2.49 -7.09 7.20
N GLY A 16 2.14 -7.90 6.20
CA GLY A 16 1.16 -7.52 5.19
C GLY A 16 -0.23 -7.27 5.78
N LEU A 17 -0.68 -8.12 6.70
CA LEU A 17 -1.95 -7.91 7.42
C LEU A 17 -1.93 -6.61 8.22
N GLY A 18 -0.86 -6.36 8.99
CA GLY A 18 -0.74 -5.16 9.81
C GLY A 18 -0.67 -3.89 8.97
N VAL A 19 0.22 -3.85 7.99
CA VAL A 19 0.42 -2.67 7.12
C VAL A 19 -0.80 -2.43 6.26
N GLY A 20 -1.38 -3.45 5.62
CA GLY A 20 -2.57 -3.30 4.78
C GLY A 20 -3.79 -2.81 5.57
N SER A 21 -3.99 -3.31 6.80
CA SER A 21 -5.06 -2.83 7.67
C SER A 21 -4.86 -1.38 8.08
N LEU A 22 -3.63 -1.01 8.46
CA LEU A 22 -3.30 0.36 8.84
C LEU A 22 -3.47 1.33 7.66
N PHE A 23 -2.95 0.98 6.49
CA PHE A 23 -3.06 1.79 5.28
C PHE A 23 -4.51 1.99 4.86
N GLY A 24 -5.30 0.91 4.83
CA GLY A 24 -6.72 1.00 4.52
C GLY A 24 -7.50 1.86 5.52
N ALA A 25 -7.15 1.80 6.80
CA ALA A 25 -7.76 2.65 7.83
C ALA A 25 -7.37 4.14 7.69
N ILE A 26 -6.12 4.43 7.29
CA ILE A 26 -5.63 5.81 7.11
C ILE A 26 -6.23 6.46 5.86
N ILE A 27 -6.27 5.74 4.73
CA ILE A 27 -6.77 6.26 3.46
C ILE A 27 -8.31 6.38 3.47
N GLY A 28 -8.99 5.51 4.22
CA GLY A 28 -10.43 5.60 4.40
C GLY A 28 -11.19 5.32 3.10
N ARG A 29 -11.94 6.31 2.61
CA ARG A 29 -12.83 6.15 1.44
C ARG A 29 -12.22 6.64 0.11
N GLU A 30 -11.04 7.26 0.16
CA GLU A 30 -10.38 7.85 -1.03
C GLU A 30 -9.50 6.84 -1.79
N GLY A 31 -9.39 5.61 -1.30
CA GLY A 31 -8.59 4.56 -1.91
C GLY A 31 -9.30 3.22 -1.93
N VAL A 32 -8.56 2.17 -2.27
CA VAL A 32 -9.15 0.83 -2.34
C VAL A 32 -9.67 0.39 -0.97
N SER A 33 -10.66 -0.50 -0.99
CA SER A 33 -11.25 -1.01 0.25
C SER A 33 -10.20 -1.60 1.19
N VAL A 34 -10.46 -1.58 2.51
CA VAL A 34 -9.55 -2.14 3.53
C VAL A 34 -9.22 -3.61 3.23
N GLN A 35 -10.22 -4.39 2.78
CA GLN A 35 -10.00 -5.79 2.39
C GLN A 35 -9.05 -5.91 1.19
N ALA A 36 -9.19 -5.06 0.18
CA ALA A 36 -8.29 -5.04 -0.97
C ALA A 36 -6.87 -4.63 -0.56
N ASN A 37 -6.72 -3.59 0.28
CA ASN A 37 -5.43 -3.20 0.85
C ASN A 37 -4.75 -4.36 1.58
N ILE A 38 -5.49 -5.10 2.41
CA ILE A 38 -4.94 -6.26 3.14
C ILE A 38 -4.45 -7.35 2.18
N VAL A 39 -5.27 -7.73 1.19
CA VAL A 39 -4.91 -8.78 0.22
C VAL A 39 -3.65 -8.40 -0.56
N TRP A 40 -3.60 -7.18 -1.08
CA TRP A 40 -2.44 -6.67 -1.82
C TRP A 40 -1.20 -6.53 -0.94
N ALA A 41 -1.37 -6.12 0.32
CA ALA A 41 -0.28 -6.00 1.25
C ALA A 41 0.34 -7.36 1.61
N VAL A 42 -0.49 -8.37 1.88
CA VAL A 42 0.00 -9.74 2.17
C VAL A 42 0.73 -10.30 0.95
N PHE A 43 0.16 -10.16 -0.24
CA PHE A 43 0.80 -10.62 -1.47
C PHE A 43 2.16 -9.94 -1.70
N ALA A 44 2.19 -8.61 -1.64
CA ALA A 44 3.42 -7.82 -1.83
C ALA A 44 4.49 -8.15 -0.78
N SER A 45 4.10 -8.23 0.50
CA SER A 45 5.00 -8.55 1.61
C SER A 45 5.66 -9.92 1.43
N VAL A 46 4.89 -10.95 1.10
CA VAL A 46 5.42 -12.30 0.90
C VAL A 46 6.35 -12.36 -0.30
N VAL A 47 5.97 -11.75 -1.43
CA VAL A 47 6.78 -11.75 -2.65
C VAL A 47 8.07 -10.96 -2.46
N CYS A 48 7.98 -9.70 -2.02
CA CYS A 48 9.14 -8.85 -1.82
C CYS A 48 10.05 -9.38 -0.70
N GLY A 49 9.50 -9.83 0.41
CA GLY A 49 10.29 -10.42 1.50
C GLY A 49 11.06 -11.67 1.05
N SER A 50 10.42 -12.53 0.26
CA SER A 50 11.08 -13.71 -0.30
C SER A 50 12.21 -13.34 -1.26
N ILE A 51 11.99 -12.34 -2.13
CA ILE A 51 13.02 -11.80 -3.03
C ILE A 51 14.19 -11.22 -2.21
N GLY A 52 13.91 -10.44 -1.16
CA GLY A 52 14.93 -9.85 -0.31
C GLY A 52 15.86 -10.91 0.30
N ILE A 53 15.30 -12.03 0.78
CA ILE A 53 16.08 -13.16 1.29
C ILE A 53 16.88 -13.84 0.18
N VAL A 54 16.25 -14.18 -0.95
CA VAL A 54 16.89 -14.93 -2.04
C VAL A 54 18.08 -14.18 -2.65
N PHE A 55 17.99 -12.87 -2.78
CA PHE A 55 19.07 -12.04 -3.34
C PHE A 55 20.06 -11.53 -2.29
N GLY A 56 19.91 -11.93 -1.02
CA GLY A 56 20.78 -11.49 0.07
C GLY A 56 20.70 -9.98 0.34
N MET A 57 19.59 -9.33 -0.04
CA MET A 57 19.34 -7.91 0.16
C MET A 57 18.89 -7.63 1.60
N GLY A 58 19.81 -7.79 2.55
CA GLY A 58 19.61 -7.41 3.95
C GLY A 58 18.56 -8.25 4.69
N ASP A 59 17.85 -7.59 5.61
CA ASP A 59 16.75 -8.20 6.37
C ASP A 59 15.50 -8.30 5.48
N GLY A 60 15.08 -9.52 5.16
CA GLY A 60 13.91 -9.78 4.32
C GLY A 60 12.64 -9.07 4.80
N LEU A 61 12.52 -8.79 6.10
CA LEU A 61 11.38 -8.03 6.64
C LEU A 61 11.37 -6.57 6.20
N LEU A 62 12.52 -5.91 6.13
CA LEU A 62 12.60 -4.54 5.62
C LEU A 62 12.23 -4.49 4.14
N PHE A 63 12.67 -5.49 3.37
CA PHE A 63 12.35 -5.56 1.95
C PHE A 63 10.86 -5.86 1.71
N ALA A 64 10.27 -6.73 2.54
CA ALA A 64 8.83 -6.98 2.58
C ALA A 64 8.05 -5.68 2.88
N PHE A 65 8.48 -4.92 3.88
CA PHE A 65 7.84 -3.67 4.28
C PHE A 65 7.86 -2.63 3.16
N VAL A 66 9.04 -2.32 2.61
CA VAL A 66 9.19 -1.31 1.55
C VAL A 66 8.44 -1.72 0.28
N GLY A 67 8.53 -2.99 -0.11
CA GLY A 67 7.78 -3.51 -1.25
C GLY A 67 6.26 -3.42 -1.06
N THR A 68 5.80 -3.70 0.16
CA THR A 68 4.38 -3.55 0.54
C THR A 68 3.92 -2.11 0.42
N LEU A 69 4.68 -1.14 0.95
CA LEU A 69 4.34 0.27 0.82
C LEU A 69 4.27 0.73 -0.64
N GLY A 70 5.25 0.32 -1.46
CA GLY A 70 5.25 0.64 -2.89
C GLY A 70 4.04 0.05 -3.62
N MET A 71 3.69 -1.21 -3.34
CA MET A 71 2.53 -1.85 -3.96
C MET A 71 1.21 -1.21 -3.53
N LEU A 72 1.04 -0.90 -2.24
CA LEU A 72 -0.16 -0.24 -1.74
C LEU A 72 -0.29 1.17 -2.30
N PHE A 73 0.80 1.91 -2.41
CA PHE A 73 0.81 3.22 -3.06
C PHE A 73 0.30 3.11 -4.50
N LEU A 74 0.87 2.20 -5.31
CA LEU A 74 0.42 1.98 -6.69
C LEU A 74 -1.05 1.57 -6.76
N ALA A 75 -1.47 0.61 -5.94
CA ALA A 75 -2.85 0.13 -5.93
C ALA A 75 -3.85 1.25 -5.63
N ASN A 76 -3.54 2.13 -4.68
CA ASN A 76 -4.42 3.25 -4.33
C ASN A 76 -4.36 4.38 -5.36
N VAL A 77 -3.19 4.71 -5.92
CA VAL A 77 -3.07 5.73 -6.97
C VAL A 77 -3.83 5.32 -8.23
N PHE A 78 -3.71 4.07 -8.67
CA PHE A 78 -4.44 3.59 -9.84
C PHE A 78 -5.96 3.48 -9.58
N HIS A 79 -6.37 3.18 -8.36
CA HIS A 79 -7.79 3.19 -8.01
C HIS A 79 -8.39 4.59 -8.11
N LEU A 80 -7.70 5.59 -7.56
CA LEU A 80 -8.14 6.98 -7.62
C LEU A 80 -8.27 7.48 -9.07
N HIS A 81 -7.29 7.18 -9.92
CA HIS A 81 -7.35 7.55 -11.34
C HIS A 81 -8.54 6.89 -12.07
N HIS A 82 -8.88 5.64 -11.72
CA HIS A 82 -10.02 4.96 -12.32
C HIS A 82 -11.36 5.57 -11.87
N GLU A 83 -11.44 6.03 -10.62
CA GLU A 83 -12.61 6.74 -10.10
C GLU A 83 -12.76 8.12 -10.77
N GLU A 84 -11.66 8.85 -10.97
CA GLU A 84 -11.61 10.11 -11.73
C GLU A 84 -12.06 9.94 -13.20
N ASP A 85 -11.62 8.86 -13.87
CA ASP A 85 -12.01 8.58 -15.26
C ASP A 85 -13.50 8.21 -15.42
N ILE A 86 -14.10 7.55 -14.43
CA ILE A 86 -15.51 7.11 -14.48
C ILE A 86 -16.46 8.24 -14.10
N TYR A 87 -16.15 9.01 -13.05
CA TYR A 87 -17.07 9.99 -12.48
C TYR A 87 -16.81 11.43 -12.98
N GLY A 88 -15.78 11.66 -13.80
CA GLY A 88 -15.29 13.00 -14.13
C GLY A 88 -14.49 13.59 -12.97
N ASP A 89 -13.79 14.72 -13.19
CA ASP A 89 -12.95 15.40 -12.18
C ASP A 89 -13.73 15.50 -10.86
N ILE A 90 -13.44 14.58 -9.94
CA ILE A 90 -14.09 14.51 -8.64
C ILE A 90 -13.62 15.77 -7.96
N ASP A 91 -14.55 16.69 -7.69
CA ASP A 91 -14.30 17.96 -7.02
C ASP A 91 -13.53 17.63 -5.75
N ARG A 92 -12.20 17.75 -5.83
CA ARG A 92 -11.35 17.48 -4.69
C ARG A 92 -11.72 18.62 -3.76
N ASP A 93 -12.48 18.32 -2.72
CA ASP A 93 -12.62 19.14 -1.51
C ASP A 93 -11.26 19.29 -0.78
N LEU A 94 -10.13 19.29 -1.52
CA LEU A 94 -9.01 20.13 -1.22
C LEU A 94 -9.58 21.54 -1.04
N HIS A 95 -9.82 21.90 0.22
CA HIS A 95 -10.05 23.27 0.68
C HIS A 95 -8.82 24.14 0.36
N ILE A 96 -8.46 24.29 -0.90
CA ILE A 96 -7.64 25.39 -1.36
C ILE A 96 -8.59 26.56 -1.29
N LYS A 97 -8.55 27.27 -0.14
CA LYS A 97 -9.14 28.60 -0.02
C LYS A 97 -8.63 29.40 -1.20
N LYS A 98 -9.44 29.53 -2.26
CA LYS A 98 -9.21 30.53 -3.28
C LYS A 98 -9.32 31.86 -2.55
N GLU A 99 -8.17 32.46 -2.26
CA GLU A 99 -8.11 33.83 -1.80
C GLU A 99 -8.81 34.67 -2.85
N LYS A 100 -9.95 35.21 -2.44
CA LYS A 100 -10.86 35.99 -3.28
C LYS A 100 -10.13 37.25 -3.70
N THR A 101 -9.47 37.21 -4.85
CA THR A 101 -9.02 38.41 -5.54
C THR A 101 -10.17 38.89 -6.40
N ASP A 102 -11.01 39.74 -5.80
CA ASP A 102 -11.93 40.64 -6.52
C ASP A 102 -11.46 42.07 -6.24
N PRO A 103 -11.74 43.04 -7.12
CA PRO A 103 -11.52 43.08 -8.57
C PRO A 103 -10.46 44.11 -8.98
#